data_AF-A0A9Q8PM72-F1
#
_entry.id   AF-A0A9Q8PM72-F1
#
_cell.length_a   1.000
_cell.length_b   1.000
_cell.length_c   1.000
_cell.angle_alpha   90.00
_cell.angle_beta   90.00
_cell.angle_gamma   90.00
#
_symmetry.space_group_name_H-M   'P 1'
#
loop_
_entity.id
_entity.type
_entity.pdbx_description
1 polymer ?
#
loop_
_entity_poly.entity_id
_entity_poly.type
_entity_poly.pdbx_seq_one_letter_code
_entity_poly.pdbx_strand_id
1 'polypeptide(L)' 'MGMDQLDISPEEATQIPPYTTEENDWLKQHWTDEFHFLRAYGLSIYKEEHRAEGRLMVRAFIEQDKDQE' A
#
# COMPACT_ATOMS: atom_id res chain seq x y z
N MET A 1 -16.97 -2.16 -9.42
CA MET A 1 -15.88 -1.17 -9.48
C MET A 1 -14.60 -1.96 -9.35
N GLY A 2 -13.88 -2.18 -10.47
CA GLY A 2 -12.50 -2.65 -10.37
C GLY A 2 -11.70 -1.47 -9.87
N MET A 3 -11.00 -1.62 -8.75
CA MET A 3 -9.88 -0.74 -8.48
C MET A 3 -8.81 -1.18 -9.48
N ASP A 4 -8.79 -0.52 -10.64
CA ASP A 4 -7.82 -0.79 -11.69
C ASP A 4 -6.43 -0.63 -11.06
N GLN A 5 -5.68 -1.73 -11.01
CA GLN A 5 -4.28 -1.81 -10.57
C GLN A 5 -3.54 -0.56 -11.06
N LEU A 6 -2.98 0.22 -10.14
CA LEU A 6 -2.19 1.39 -10.54
C LEU A 6 -0.99 0.85 -11.31
N ASP A 7 -0.87 1.17 -12.60
CA ASP A 7 0.25 0.75 -13.45
C ASP A 7 1.50 1.53 -13.05
N ILE A 8 2.02 1.24 -11.85
CA ILE A 8 3.21 1.89 -11.31
C ILE A 8 4.41 1.42 -12.10
N SER A 9 5.00 2.33 -12.86
CA SER A 9 6.25 2.06 -13.57
C SER A 9 7.41 1.92 -12.57
N PRO A 10 8.47 1.16 -12.92
CA PRO A 10 9.61 0.95 -12.02
C PRO A 10 10.33 2.26 -11.67
N GLU A 11 10.29 3.27 -12.53
CA GLU A 11 10.81 4.62 -12.24
C GLU A 11 10.01 5.31 -11.13
N GLU A 12 8.68 5.26 -11.20
CA GLU A 12 7.79 5.85 -10.19
C GLU A 12 7.89 5.12 -8.86
N ALA A 13 8.05 3.80 -8.89
CA ALA A 13 8.21 2.97 -7.69
C ALA A 13 9.39 3.45 -6.80
N THR A 14 10.46 3.96 -7.42
CA THR A 14 11.62 4.52 -6.70
C THR A 14 11.34 5.88 -6.07
N GLN A 15 10.36 6.61 -6.60
CA GLN A 15 9.95 7.91 -6.07
C GLN A 15 8.99 7.78 -4.89
N ILE A 16 8.35 6.61 -4.72
CA ILE A 16 7.43 6.36 -3.61
C ILE A 16 8.25 6.01 -2.36
N PRO A 17 8.27 6.88 -1.33
CA PRO A 17 9.05 6.63 -0.14
C PRO A 17 8.50 5.40 0.61
N PRO A 18 9.37 4.69 1.34
CA PRO A 18 8.98 3.52 2.13
C PRO A 18 7.93 3.86 3.19
N TYR A 19 7.32 2.83 3.78
CA TYR A 19 6.37 3.02 4.87
C TYR A 19 7.02 3.77 6.04
N THR A 20 6.30 4.79 6.49
CA THR A 20 6.48 5.45 7.77
C THR A 20 6.00 4.54 8.91
N THR A 21 6.37 4.89 10.14
CA THR A 21 5.95 4.14 11.33
C THR A 21 4.44 4.07 11.47
N GLU A 22 3.72 5.17 11.17
CA GLU A 22 2.26 5.24 11.27
C GLU A 22 1.59 4.28 10.27
N GLU A 23 2.04 4.29 9.02
CA GLU A 23 1.51 3.40 7.98
C GLU A 23 1.79 1.93 8.30
N ASN A 24 2.97 1.63 8.85
CA ASN A 24 3.32 0.27 9.25
C ASN A 24 2.47 -0.21 10.44
N ASP A 25 2.14 0.68 11.38
CA ASP A 25 1.28 0.36 12.51
C ASP A 25 -0.17 0.11 12.05
N TRP A 26 -0.69 0.93 11.14
CA TRP A 26 -2.00 0.72 10.51
C TRP A 26 -2.07 -0.63 9.79
N LEU A 27 -1.02 -0.99 9.03
CA LEU A 27 -0.92 -2.30 8.39
C LEU A 27 -0.98 -3.45 9.39
N LYS A 28 -0.32 -3.31 10.55
CA LYS A 28 -0.37 -4.34 11.61
C LYS A 28 -1.75 -4.45 12.24
N GLN A 29 -2.39 -3.32 12.50
CA GLN A 29 -3.71 -3.27 13.13
C GLN A 29 -4.80 -3.87 12.22
N HIS A 30 -4.77 -3.61 10.91
CA HIS A 30 -5.82 -4.05 9.98
C HIS A 30 -5.50 -5.35 9.25
N TRP A 31 -4.22 -5.61 8.94
CA TRP A 31 -3.80 -6.69 8.03
C TRP A 31 -2.74 -7.62 8.60
N THR A 32 -2.32 -7.45 9.86
CA THR A 32 -1.20 -8.17 10.52
C THR A 32 0.19 -7.75 10.03
N ASP A 33 0.43 -7.69 8.73
CA ASP A 33 1.71 -7.28 8.12
C ASP A 33 1.53 -6.86 6.66
N GLU A 34 2.52 -6.13 6.11
CA GLU A 34 2.59 -5.76 4.68
C GLU A 34 2.38 -6.96 3.75
N PHE A 35 2.98 -8.13 4.04
CA PHE A 35 2.87 -9.30 3.18
C PHE A 35 1.42 -9.76 3.01
N HIS A 36 0.64 -9.77 4.10
CA HIS A 36 -0.75 -10.20 4.08
C HIS A 36 -1.63 -9.19 3.34
N PHE A 37 -1.38 -7.90 3.55
CA PHE A 37 -2.02 -6.82 2.81
C PHE A 37 -1.78 -6.98 1.31
N LEU A 38 -0.51 -7.00 0.88
CA LEU A 38 -0.17 -7.12 -0.54
C LEU A 38 -0.80 -8.37 -1.16
N ARG A 39 -0.68 -9.52 -0.48
CA ARG A 39 -1.27 -10.78 -0.96
C ARG A 39 -2.79 -10.71 -1.12
N ALA A 40 -3.49 -10.03 -0.21
CA ALA A 40 -4.95 -9.88 -0.27
C ALA A 40 -5.40 -9.08 -1.51
N TYR A 41 -4.60 -8.11 -1.94
CA TYR A 41 -4.86 -7.31 -3.14
C TYR A 41 -4.19 -7.86 -4.41
N GLY A 42 -3.64 -9.07 -4.37
CA GLY A 42 -2.96 -9.69 -5.53
C GLY A 42 -1.59 -9.07 -5.85
N LEU A 43 -1.02 -8.30 -4.93
CA LEU A 43 0.27 -7.66 -5.05
C LEU A 43 1.41 -8.59 -4.61
N SER A 44 2.56 -8.45 -5.28
CA SER A 44 3.75 -9.25 -4.99
C SER A 44 4.75 -8.45 -4.16
N ILE A 45 5.15 -8.96 -3.00
CA ILE A 45 6.22 -8.38 -2.18
C ILE A 45 7.60 -8.41 -2.86
N TYR A 46 7.77 -9.24 -3.89
CA TYR A 46 9.03 -9.36 -4.64
C TYR A 46 9.18 -8.33 -5.76
N LYS A 47 8.11 -7.57 -6.07
CA LYS A 47 8.12 -6.54 -7.10
C LYS A 47 8.00 -5.18 -6.45
N GLU A 48 9.00 -4.32 -6.66
CA GLU A 48 8.99 -2.96 -6.08
C GLU A 48 7.77 -2.16 -6.55
N GLU A 49 7.35 -2.32 -7.81
CA GLU A 49 6.15 -1.68 -8.38
C GLU A 49 4.90 -2.03 -7.58
N HIS A 50 4.71 -3.33 -7.26
CA HIS A 50 3.57 -3.80 -6.47
C HIS A 50 3.67 -3.35 -5.00
N ARG A 51 4.88 -3.26 -4.43
CA ARG A 51 5.06 -2.69 -3.09
C ARG A 51 4.74 -1.21 -3.07
N ALA A 52 5.15 -0.47 -4.09
CA ALA A 52 4.90 0.95 -4.27
C ALA A 52 3.40 1.24 -4.43
N GLU A 53 2.71 0.44 -5.24
CA GLU A 53 1.25 0.45 -5.33
C GLU A 53 0.61 0.20 -3.96
N GLY A 54 1.07 -0.82 -3.24
CA GLY A 54 0.58 -1.09 -1.88
C GLY A 54 0.79 0.09 -0.93
N ARG A 55 1.92 0.80 -1.02
CA ARG A 55 2.20 2.01 -0.23
C ARG A 55 1.18 3.11 -0.51
N LEU A 56 0.84 3.35 -1.78
CA LEU A 56 -0.17 4.34 -2.16
C LEU A 56 -1.56 3.96 -1.65
N MET A 57 -1.92 2.68 -1.73
CA MET A 57 -3.20 2.19 -1.22
C MET A 57 -3.33 2.39 0.29
N VAL A 58 -2.30 2.05 1.06
CA VAL A 58 -2.27 2.26 2.52
C VAL A 58 -2.43 3.74 2.86
N ARG A 59 -1.73 4.64 2.15
CA ARG A 59 -1.89 6.09 2.34
C ARG A 59 -3.33 6.53 2.11
N ALA A 60 -3.91 6.12 0.98
CA ALA A 60 -5.29 6.45 0.64
C ALA A 60 -6.27 5.91 1.69
N PHE A 61 -6.06 4.69 2.21
CA PHE A 61 -6.91 4.12 3.27
C PHE A 61 -6.79 4.88 4.58
N ILE A 62 -5.57 5.25 5.01
CA ILE A 62 -5.35 6.03 6.23
C ILE A 62 -5.97 7.42 6.09
N GLU A 63 -5.83 8.07 4.94
CA GLU A 63 -6.47 9.37 4.68
C GLU A 63 -8.00 9.27 4.74
N GLN A 64 -8.59 8.20 4.19
CA GLN A 64 -10.03 7.93 4.26
C GLN A 64 -10.51 7.58 5.67
N ASP A 65 -9.69 6.93 6.48
CA ASP A 65 -9.98 6.59 7.88
C ASP A 65 -9.98 7.88 8.74
N LYS A 66 -9.02 8.79 8.49
CA LYS A 66 -8.92 10.09 9.18
C LYS A 66 -10.04 11.08 8.83
N ASP A 67 -10.58 11.05 7.60
CA ASP A 67 -11.68 11.94 7.19
C ASP A 67 -13.05 11.52 7.77
N GLN A 68 -13.17 10.28 8.27
CA GLN A 68 -14.40 9.75 8.84
C GLN A 68 -14.52 9.89 10.38
N GLU A 69 -13.63 10.64 11.02
CA GLU A 69 -13.65 10.97 12.47
C GLU A 69 -14.27 12.34 12.78
#